data_AF-A0AA36AV02-F1
#
_entry.id   AF-A0AA36AV02-F1
#
_cell.length_a   1.000
_cell.length_b   1.000
_cell.length_c   1.000
_cell.angle_alpha   90.00
_cell.angle_beta   90.00
_cell.angle_gamma   90.00
#
_symmetry.space_group_name_H-M   'P 1'
#
loop_
_entity.id
_entity.type
_entity.pdbx_description
1 polymer ?
#
loop_
_entity_poly.entity_id
_entity_poly.type
_entity_poly.pdbx_seq_one_letter_code
_entity_poly.pdbx_strand_id
1 'polypeptide(L)'
;MACNRLGKLLFNRSILFLCDMQEKFRPTIQYFPQIVEVSARMLSAAKILDMPIIVTEQYPKGLGSTVPELDIKDIPVIAKTRFSMMVSEVENKLKEHPGCMHLIALRKQVLF
;
A
#
# COMPACT_ATOMS: atom_id res chain seq x y z
N MET A 1 10.44 -11.28 -20.87
CA MET A 1 9.37 -10.66 -21.67
C MET A 1 8.40 -9.98 -20.71
N ALA A 2 8.29 -8.65 -20.72
CA ALA A 2 7.25 -7.98 -19.95
C ALA A 2 5.92 -8.13 -20.71
N CYS A 3 4.90 -8.68 -20.05
CA CYS A 3 3.57 -8.80 -20.64
C CYS A 3 2.95 -7.41 -20.73
N ASN A 4 2.76 -6.88 -21.95
CA ASN A 4 2.16 -5.55 -22.19
C ASN A 4 0.62 -5.52 -22.03
N ARG A 5 -0.01 -6.61 -21.58
CA ARG A 5 -1.42 -6.63 -21.19
C ARG A 5 -1.53 -6.70 -19.68
N LEU A 6 -2.09 -5.66 -19.07
CA LEU A 6 -2.68 -5.76 -17.75
C LEU A 6 -3.71 -6.91 -17.81
N GLY A 7 -3.42 -8.00 -17.10
CA GLY A 7 -4.34 -9.11 -16.97
C GLY A 7 -5.66 -8.65 -16.35
N LYS A 8 -6.72 -9.44 -16.54
CA LYS A 8 -8.01 -9.15 -15.89
C LYS A 8 -7.82 -9.17 -14.37
N LEU A 9 -7.94 -8.00 -13.73
CA LEU A 9 -7.86 -7.90 -12.29
C LEU A 9 -9.08 -8.59 -11.68
N LEU A 10 -8.83 -9.66 -10.92
CA LEU A 10 -9.83 -10.37 -10.14
C LEU A 10 -9.58 -10.07 -8.67
N PHE A 11 -10.57 -9.53 -7.97
CA PHE A 11 -10.43 -9.10 -6.57
C PHE A 11 -9.96 -10.26 -5.67
N ASN A 12 -10.51 -11.46 -5.87
CA ASN A 12 -10.15 -12.67 -5.12
C ASN A 12 -8.74 -13.22 -5.42
N ARG A 13 -8.01 -12.63 -6.37
CA ARG A 13 -6.61 -12.94 -6.69
C ARG A 13 -5.71 -11.72 -6.59
N SER A 14 -6.19 -10.65 -5.97
CA SER A 14 -5.47 -9.39 -5.87
C SER A 14 -5.18 -9.04 -4.42
N ILE A 15 -4.02 -8.45 -4.17
CA ILE A 15 -3.63 -7.88 -2.88
C ILE A 15 -3.37 -6.39 -3.00
N LEU A 16 -3.84 -5.60 -2.05
CA LEU A 16 -3.62 -4.16 -2.00
C LEU A 16 -2.38 -3.84 -1.16
N PHE A 17 -1.46 -3.06 -1.74
CA PHE A 17 -0.25 -2.57 -1.09
C PHE A 17 -0.39 -1.06 -0.88
N LEU A 18 -0.41 -0.63 0.38
CA LEU A 18 -0.39 0.78 0.77
C LEU A 18 1.03 1.16 1.19
N CYS A 19 1.72 1.91 0.33
CA CYS A 19 3.16 2.14 0.47
C CYS A 19 3.45 3.46 1.16
N ASP A 20 3.89 3.43 2.43
CA ASP A 20 4.45 4.53 3.22
C ASP A 20 3.71 5.87 3.05
N MET A 21 2.39 5.85 3.26
CA MET A 21 1.51 7.02 3.18
C MET A 21 1.54 7.82 4.49
N GLN A 22 2.70 8.38 4.84
CA GLN A 22 2.97 8.97 6.15
C GLN A 22 2.89 10.51 6.20
N GLU A 23 2.63 11.04 7.39
CA GLU A 23 2.43 12.47 7.66
C GLU A 23 3.55 13.38 7.15
N LYS A 24 4.83 13.00 7.36
CA LYS A 24 5.97 13.86 6.97
C LYS A 24 6.14 14.02 5.47
N PHE A 25 5.42 13.24 4.65
CA PHE A 25 5.45 13.40 3.19
C PHE A 25 4.49 14.47 2.68
N ARG A 26 3.51 14.92 3.47
CA ARG A 26 2.55 15.99 3.09
C ARG A 26 3.19 17.21 2.43
N PRO A 27 4.26 17.83 3.00
CA PRO A 27 4.83 19.04 2.42
C PRO A 27 5.70 18.80 1.18
N THR A 28 6.22 17.59 1.00
CA THR A 28 7.24 17.27 -0.02
C THR A 28 6.63 16.66 -1.28
N ILE A 29 5.47 16.01 -1.16
CA ILE A 29 4.82 15.33 -2.28
C ILE A 29 3.77 16.25 -2.89
N GLN A 30 3.88 16.50 -4.20
CA GLN A 30 2.83 17.20 -4.92
C GLN A 30 1.56 16.36 -4.99
N TYR A 31 0.42 17.04 -4.91
CA TYR A 31 -0.90 16.42 -4.94
C TYR A 31 -1.14 15.38 -3.83
N PHE A 32 -0.41 15.49 -2.70
CA PHE A 32 -0.55 14.54 -1.60
C PHE A 32 -2.00 14.38 -1.10
N PRO A 33 -2.81 15.44 -0.92
CA PRO A 33 -4.22 15.29 -0.55
C PRO A 33 -5.02 14.44 -1.54
N GLN A 34 -4.81 14.62 -2.85
CA GLN A 34 -5.48 13.87 -3.90
C GLN A 34 -5.02 12.40 -3.92
N ILE A 35 -3.72 12.15 -3.70
CA ILE A 35 -3.19 10.78 -3.59
C ILE A 35 -3.81 10.07 -2.38
N VAL A 36 -3.94 10.75 -1.24
CA VAL A 36 -4.60 10.23 -0.05
C VAL A 36 -6.07 9.94 -0.32
N GLU A 37 -6.79 10.84 -1.00
CA GLU A 37 -8.20 10.63 -1.36
C GLU A 37 -8.39 9.37 -2.24
N VAL A 38 -7.59 9.24 -3.30
CA VAL A 38 -7.64 8.04 -4.17
C VAL A 38 -7.27 6.79 -3.38
N SER A 39 -6.29 6.89 -2.48
CA SER A 39 -5.87 5.77 -1.65
C SER A 39 -6.94 5.34 -0.65
N ALA A 40 -7.68 6.30 -0.06
CA ALA A 40 -8.80 6.03 0.82
C ALA A 40 -9.94 5.31 0.08
N ARG A 41 -10.25 5.73 -1.16
CA ARG A 41 -11.27 5.08 -2.01
C ARG A 41 -10.89 3.64 -2.34
N MET A 42 -9.63 3.41 -2.73
CA MET A 42 -9.12 2.07 -3.03
C MET A 42 -9.04 1.18 -1.79
N LEU A 43 -8.67 1.75 -0.63
CA LEU A 43 -8.68 1.05 0.65
C LEU A 43 -10.10 0.62 1.03
N SER A 44 -11.07 1.52 0.90
CA SER A 44 -12.49 1.21 1.14
C SER A 44 -12.99 0.11 0.21
N ALA A 45 -12.66 0.18 -1.10
CA ALA A 45 -13.02 -0.87 -2.05
C ALA A 45 -12.38 -2.23 -1.70
N ALA A 46 -11.12 -2.25 -1.29
CA ALA A 46 -10.43 -3.46 -0.88
C ALA A 46 -11.08 -4.09 0.37
N LYS A 47 -11.50 -3.27 1.35
CA LYS A 47 -12.26 -3.75 2.52
C LYS A 47 -13.61 -4.35 2.12
N ILE A 48 -14.37 -3.69 1.23
CA ILE A 48 -15.68 -4.17 0.76
C ILE A 48 -15.56 -5.49 0.00
N LEU A 49 -14.47 -5.68 -0.74
CA LEU A 49 -14.22 -6.86 -1.56
C LEU A 49 -13.47 -7.98 -0.83
N ASP A 50 -13.27 -7.84 0.49
CA ASP A 50 -12.48 -8.76 1.33
C ASP A 50 -11.10 -9.07 0.75
N MET A 51 -10.47 -8.07 0.12
CA MET A 51 -9.13 -8.21 -0.42
C MET A 51 -8.09 -8.15 0.70
N PRO A 52 -7.02 -8.96 0.63
CA PRO A 52 -5.89 -8.78 1.53
C PRO A 52 -5.26 -7.40 1.36
N ILE A 53 -4.87 -6.78 2.48
CA ILE A 53 -4.27 -5.43 2.51
C ILE A 53 -2.96 -5.49 3.30
N ILE A 54 -1.89 -4.97 2.70
CA ILE A 54 -0.58 -4.81 3.34
C ILE A 54 -0.25 -3.33 3.39
N VAL A 55 0.02 -2.83 4.60
CA VAL A 55 0.43 -1.45 4.86
C VAL A 55 1.87 -1.45 5.33
N THR A 56 2.72 -0.61 4.73
CA THR A 56 4.08 -0.39 5.21
C THR A 56 4.32 1.06 5.62
N GLU A 57 5.16 1.25 6.62
CA GLU A 57 5.67 2.56 7.03
C GLU A 57 7.19 2.59 6.94
N GLN A 58 7.72 3.61 6.28
CA GLN A 58 9.16 3.83 6.19
C GLN A 58 9.60 4.62 7.43
N TYR A 59 10.53 4.09 8.22
CA TYR A 59 11.11 4.76 9.39
C TYR A 59 10.11 5.63 10.18
N PRO A 60 9.05 5.04 10.77
CA PRO A 60 7.94 5.80 11.37
C PRO A 60 8.39 6.74 12.49
N LYS A 61 9.50 6.43 13.17
CA LYS A 61 10.11 7.32 14.17
C LYS A 61 10.49 8.70 13.62
N GLY A 62 10.92 8.79 12.36
CA GLY A 62 11.30 10.06 11.73
C GLY A 62 10.27 10.61 10.75
N LEU A 63 9.50 9.72 10.11
CA LEU A 63 8.54 10.09 9.06
C LEU A 63 7.08 10.17 9.55
N GLY A 64 6.83 9.81 10.81
CA GLY A 64 5.50 9.76 11.40
C GLY A 64 4.74 8.50 11.01
N SER A 65 3.51 8.38 11.51
CA SER A 65 2.61 7.28 11.15
C SER A 65 1.92 7.55 9.81
N THR A 66 1.24 6.53 9.31
CA THR A 66 0.31 6.63 8.19
C THR A 66 -0.75 7.70 8.49
N VAL A 67 -1.11 8.47 7.47
CA VAL A 67 -2.05 9.58 7.61
C VAL A 67 -3.43 9.11 8.09
N PRO A 68 -4.08 9.84 9.02
CA PRO A 68 -5.31 9.40 9.67
C PRO A 68 -6.52 9.35 8.72
N GLU A 69 -6.46 10.01 7.56
CA GLU A 69 -7.46 9.91 6.50
C GLU A 69 -7.55 8.50 5.90
N LEU A 70 -6.51 7.69 6.07
CA LEU A 70 -6.51 6.28 5.66
C LEU A 70 -6.93 5.43 6.86
N ASP A 71 -8.16 4.90 6.82
CA ASP A 71 -8.71 4.06 7.88
C ASP A 71 -8.04 2.67 7.92
N ILE A 72 -6.88 2.60 8.58
CA ILE A 72 -6.06 1.39 8.68
C ILE A 72 -6.08 0.75 10.07
N LYS A 73 -7.03 1.14 10.95
CA LYS A 73 -7.04 0.74 12.37
C LYS A 73 -7.02 -0.78 12.59
N ASP A 74 -7.70 -1.52 11.72
CA ASP A 74 -7.81 -2.99 11.81
C ASP A 74 -6.77 -3.73 10.95
N ILE A 75 -5.79 -3.00 10.39
CA ILE A 75 -4.82 -3.54 9.43
C ILE A 75 -3.42 -3.51 10.05
N PRO A 76 -2.71 -4.64 10.15
CA PRO A 76 -1.38 -4.64 10.73
C PRO A 76 -0.39 -3.90 9.84
N VAL A 77 0.29 -2.92 10.42
CA VAL A 77 1.27 -2.05 9.76
C VAL A 77 2.68 -2.60 9.94
N ILE A 78 3.42 -2.71 8.84
CA ILE A 78 4.79 -3.22 8.83
C ILE A 78 5.77 -2.05 8.74
N ALA A 79 6.53 -1.82 9.81
CA ALA A 79 7.57 -0.81 9.84
C ALA A 79 8.84 -1.32 9.13
N LYS A 80 9.44 -0.49 8.27
CA LYS A 80 10.65 -0.85 7.51
C LYS A 80 11.61 0.32 7.36
N THR A 81 12.86 -0.01 7.05
CA THR A 81 13.90 0.95 6.64
C THR A 81 14.35 0.75 5.19
N ARG A 82 14.00 -0.38 4.57
CA ARG A 82 14.26 -0.64 3.14
C ARG A 82 13.25 0.12 2.29
N PHE A 83 13.71 0.71 1.19
CA PHE A 83 12.82 1.41 0.24
C PHE A 83 11.77 0.46 -0.36
N SER A 84 12.18 -0.75 -0.74
CA SER A 84 11.27 -1.79 -1.18
C SER A 84 10.33 -2.24 -0.05
N MET A 85 9.05 -2.45 -0.37
CA MET A 85 8.09 -3.09 0.54
C MET A 85 8.42 -4.57 0.79
N MET A 86 9.23 -5.20 -0.05
CA MET A 86 9.61 -6.61 0.09
C MET A 86 10.63 -6.81 1.20
N VAL A 87 10.12 -6.86 2.43
CA VAL A 87 10.80 -7.29 3.65
C VAL A 87 10.25 -8.64 4.10
N SER A 88 10.97 -9.35 4.96
CA SER A 88 10.62 -10.71 5.39
C SER A 88 9.20 -10.83 5.94
N GLU A 89 8.71 -9.82 6.66
CA GLU A 89 7.33 -9.79 7.18
C GLU A 89 6.28 -9.69 6.07
N VAL A 90 6.54 -8.89 5.02
CA VAL A 90 5.67 -8.79 3.84
C VAL A 90 5.72 -10.08 3.04
N GLU A 91 6.90 -10.69 2.88
CA GLU A 91 7.05 -11.99 2.22
C GLU A 91 6.27 -13.10 2.94
N ASN A 92 6.30 -13.12 4.27
CA ASN A 92 5.54 -14.09 5.06
C ASN A 92 4.03 -13.87 4.89
N LYS A 93 3.54 -12.62 4.97
CA LYS A 93 2.14 -12.31 4.67
C LYS A 93 1.73 -12.70 3.25
N LEU A 94 2.61 -12.51 2.26
CA LEU A 94 2.32 -12.93 0.88
C LEU A 94 2.19 -14.45 0.75
N LYS A 95 2.98 -15.22 1.50
CA LYS A 95 2.89 -16.69 1.52
C LYS A 95 1.59 -17.20 2.14
N GLU A 96 0.95 -16.43 3.03
CA GLU A 96 -0.39 -16.73 3.56
C GLU A 96 -1.48 -16.59 2.49
N HIS A 97 -1.19 -15.91 1.38
CA HIS A 97 -2.13 -15.67 0.27
C HIS A 97 -1.60 -16.21 -1.07
N PRO A 98 -1.34 -17.52 -1.22
CA PRO A 98 -0.73 -18.10 -2.43
C PRO A 98 -1.61 -17.98 -3.69
N GLY A 99 -2.91 -17.73 -3.52
CA GLY A 99 -3.85 -17.50 -4.62
C GLY A 99 -3.80 -16.07 -5.20
N CYS A 100 -3.11 -15.13 -4.55
CA CYS A 100 -2.96 -13.78 -5.05
C CYS A 100 -1.89 -13.71 -6.14
N MET A 101 -2.31 -13.39 -7.36
CA MET A 101 -1.46 -13.28 -8.55
C MET A 101 -1.23 -11.83 -8.98
N HIS A 102 -2.03 -10.90 -8.44
CA HIS A 102 -2.02 -9.51 -8.81
C HIS A 102 -1.73 -8.65 -7.58
N LEU A 103 -0.87 -7.65 -7.76
CA LEU A 103 -0.53 -6.69 -6.73
C LEU A 103 -0.95 -5.30 -7.21
N ILE A 104 -1.79 -4.64 -6.42
CA ILE A 104 -2.19 -3.26 -6.64
C ILE A 104 -1.41 -2.39 -5.66
N ALA A 105 -0.46 -1.59 -6.15
CA ALA A 105 0.38 -0.75 -5.30
C ALA A 105 -0.06 0.71 -5.38
N LEU A 106 -0.40 1.29 -4.23
CA LEU A 106 -0.63 2.71 -4.06
C LEU A 106 0.62 3.34 -3.45
N ARG A 107 1.27 4.20 -4.23
CA ARG A 107 2.47 4.91 -3.81
C ARG A 107 2.34 6.39 -4.12
N LYS A 108 2.84 7.20 -3.20
CA LYS A 108 3.30 8.57 -3.45
C LYS A 108 4.38 8.58 -4.54
N GLN A 109 4.29 9.51 -5.49
CA GLN A 109 5.35 9.76 -6.46
C GLN A 109 6.22 10.90 -5.94
N VAL A 110 7.50 10.61 -5.71
CA VAL A 110 8.48 11.64 -5.43
C VAL A 110 8.84 12.27 -6.76
N LEU A 111 8.51 13.55 -6.93
CA LEU A 111 9.04 14.36 -8.01
C LEU A 111 10.44 14.78 -7.57
N PHE A 112 11.46 14.26 -8.25
CA PHE A 112 12.78 14.84 -8.27
C PHE A 112 12.92 15.64 -9.56
#